data_AF-A0A4R1AT38-F1
#
_entry.id   AF-A0A4R1AT38-F1
#
_cell.length_a   1.000
_cell.length_b   1.000
_cell.length_c   1.000
_cell.angle_alpha   90.00
_cell.angle_beta   90.00
_cell.angle_gamma   90.00
#
_symmetry.space_group_name_H-M   'P 1'
#
loop_
_entity.id
_entity.type
_entity.pdbx_description
1 polymer ?
#
loop_
_entity_poly.entity_id
_entity_poly.type
_entity_poly.pdbx_seq_one_letter_code
_entity_poly.pdbx_strand_id
1 'polypeptide(L)'
;MVWIKSERKKGVVKGRTRSIPVKYLVEVIVNFNKDTQERTTRLLTLDSNDIDFYIEKNNKHQAKQRKPLELEIKIKYFDENYPPLEDIAVGDLIDLRSRERIEYKKGDSFIIPLGVAMHIPNGWRADVSPRSSTFKKWGIIQTNSTGKIDNSFSGDEDEWGLPVYALNDGVIEKFDRVCQFEVIKKQPKIKFNTVKSLNNPSRGGFGSTGTK
;
A
#
# COMPACT_ATOMS: atom_id res chain seq x y z
N MET A 1 3.36 -22.29 17.38
CA MET A 1 2.81 -22.55 18.74
C MET A 1 2.66 -21.24 19.47
N VAL A 2 1.75 -21.16 20.45
CA VAL A 2 1.51 -19.99 21.30
C VAL A 2 1.55 -20.40 22.77
N TRP A 3 1.93 -19.49 23.64
CA TRP A 3 1.73 -19.56 25.08
C TRP A 3 0.41 -18.89 25.41
N ILE A 4 -0.43 -19.56 26.20
CA ILE A 4 -1.72 -19.04 26.62
C ILE A 4 -1.56 -18.54 28.05
N LYS A 5 -1.74 -17.23 28.26
CA LYS A 5 -1.42 -16.57 29.54
C LYS A 5 -2.29 -17.09 30.69
N SER A 6 -3.61 -17.20 30.45
CA SER A 6 -4.59 -17.66 31.45
C SER A 6 -4.36 -19.11 31.87
N GLU A 7 -4.03 -19.97 30.91
CA GLU A 7 -3.88 -21.41 31.14
C GLU A 7 -2.46 -21.83 31.53
N ARG A 8 -1.47 -20.94 31.38
CA ARG A 8 -0.03 -21.22 31.53
C ARG A 8 0.40 -22.50 30.79
N LYS A 9 -0.16 -22.71 29.60
CA LYS A 9 0.07 -23.87 28.75
C LYS A 9 0.40 -23.46 27.31
N LYS A 10 1.03 -24.38 26.57
CA LYS A 10 1.30 -24.22 25.14
C LYS A 10 0.09 -24.67 24.33
N GLY A 11 -0.19 -23.95 23.24
CA GLY A 11 -1.20 -24.33 22.26
C GLY A 11 -0.73 -24.15 20.81
N VAL A 12 -1.52 -24.66 19.87
CA VAL A 12 -1.30 -24.57 18.43
C VAL A 12 -2.44 -23.77 17.82
N VAL A 13 -2.12 -22.67 17.12
CA VAL A 13 -3.14 -21.88 16.41
C VAL A 13 -3.69 -22.70 15.24
N LYS A 14 -5.01 -22.83 15.18
CA LYS A 14 -5.74 -23.52 14.10
C LYS A 14 -6.46 -22.56 13.17
N GLY A 15 -6.76 -21.34 13.63
CA GLY A 15 -7.45 -20.33 12.83
C GLY A 15 -7.38 -18.94 13.45
N ARG A 16 -7.70 -17.92 12.64
CA ARG A 16 -7.82 -16.51 13.07
C ARG A 16 -9.02 -15.84 12.41
N THR A 17 -9.70 -14.97 13.16
CA THR A 17 -10.78 -14.12 12.65
C THR A 17 -10.32 -12.68 12.62
N ARG A 18 -10.51 -11.99 11.50
CA ARG A 18 -10.18 -10.56 11.34
C ARG A 18 -11.27 -9.67 11.97
N SER A 19 -11.44 -9.80 13.28
CA SER A 19 -12.26 -8.91 14.12
C SER A 19 -11.36 -7.93 14.87
N ILE A 20 -11.95 -6.92 15.54
CA ILE A 20 -11.25 -6.05 16.49
C ILE A 20 -11.87 -6.28 17.88
N PRO A 21 -11.13 -6.83 18.86
CA PRO A 21 -9.78 -7.40 18.73
C PRO A 21 -9.76 -8.67 17.87
N VAL A 22 -8.59 -9.01 17.34
CA VAL A 22 -8.37 -10.23 16.53
C VAL A 22 -8.52 -11.45 17.43
N LYS A 23 -9.33 -12.41 17.00
CA LYS A 23 -9.56 -13.67 17.72
C LYS A 23 -8.79 -14.82 17.11
N TYR A 24 -8.24 -15.67 17.96
CA TYR A 24 -7.48 -16.86 17.61
C TYR A 24 -8.18 -18.11 18.12
N LEU A 25 -8.29 -19.12 17.26
CA LEU A 25 -8.69 -20.46 17.67
C LEU A 25 -7.41 -21.26 17.95
N VAL A 26 -7.24 -21.69 19.20
CA VAL A 26 -6.02 -22.35 19.68
C VAL A 26 -6.35 -23.72 20.26
N GLU A 27 -5.68 -24.75 19.77
CA GLU A 27 -5.74 -26.11 20.32
C GLU A 27 -4.72 -26.28 21.44
N VAL A 28 -5.16 -26.75 22.62
CA VAL A 28 -4.34 -26.95 23.81
C VAL A 28 -4.38 -28.41 24.21
N ILE A 29 -3.22 -28.99 24.52
CA ILE A 29 -3.17 -30.35 25.08
C ILE A 29 -3.54 -30.26 26.56
N VAL A 30 -4.62 -30.94 26.93
CA VAL A 30 -5.12 -31.01 28.31
C VAL A 30 -4.43 -32.14 29.06
N ASN A 31 -4.38 -33.33 28.45
CA ASN A 31 -3.76 -34.53 28.99
C ASN A 31 -2.90 -35.23 27.93
N PHE A 32 -1.81 -35.86 28.37
CA PHE A 32 -0.94 -36.69 27.53
C PHE A 32 -0.64 -38.00 28.27
N ASN A 33 -1.04 -39.12 27.70
CA ASN A 33 -0.65 -40.43 28.19
C ASN A 33 0.75 -40.76 27.64
N LYS A 34 1.73 -40.95 28.54
CA LYS A 34 3.12 -41.21 28.13
C LYS A 34 3.32 -42.62 27.56
N ASP A 35 2.50 -43.57 27.98
CA ASP A 35 2.64 -44.97 27.60
C ASP A 35 1.96 -45.24 26.25
N THR A 36 0.81 -44.63 25.99
CA THR A 36 0.07 -44.78 24.72
C THR A 36 0.36 -43.67 23.69
N GLN A 37 1.07 -42.62 24.09
CA GLN A 37 1.27 -41.38 23.32
C GLN A 37 -0.02 -40.63 22.93
N GLU A 38 -1.17 -40.99 23.50
CA GLU A 38 -2.44 -40.33 23.21
C GLU A 38 -2.54 -38.95 23.86
N ARG A 39 -3.18 -38.02 23.15
CA ARG A 39 -3.38 -36.64 23.58
C ARG A 39 -4.85 -36.30 23.61
N THR A 40 -5.32 -35.75 24.72
CA THR A 40 -6.63 -35.09 24.80
C THR A 40 -6.41 -33.60 24.60
N THR A 41 -7.07 -33.00 23.61
CA THR A 41 -6.98 -31.56 23.32
C THR A 41 -8.30 -30.84 23.56
N ARG A 42 -8.22 -29.51 23.73
CA ARG A 42 -9.37 -28.60 23.80
C ARG A 42 -9.11 -27.39 22.91
N LEU A 43 -10.14 -26.90 22.24
CA LEU A 43 -10.09 -25.64 21.50
C LEU A 43 -10.50 -24.47 22.39
N LEU A 44 -9.72 -23.39 22.34
CA LEU A 44 -10.00 -22.12 22.99
C LEU A 44 -10.07 -21.02 21.95
N THR A 45 -11.01 -20.10 22.12
CA THR A 45 -11.06 -18.83 21.38
C THR A 45 -10.48 -17.75 22.28
N LEU A 46 -9.38 -17.15 21.84
CA LEU A 46 -8.58 -16.21 22.64
C LEU A 46 -8.37 -14.91 21.87
N ASP A 47 -8.38 -13.78 22.58
CA ASP A 47 -8.04 -12.50 21.97
C ASP A 47 -6.51 -12.36 21.83
N SER A 48 -6.06 -11.43 20.99
CA SER A 48 -4.63 -11.17 20.78
C SER A 48 -3.85 -10.85 22.06
N ASN A 49 -4.55 -10.40 23.11
CA ASN A 49 -3.93 -10.05 24.39
C ASN A 49 -3.66 -11.29 25.27
N ASP A 50 -4.36 -12.40 25.02
CA ASP A 50 -4.34 -13.62 25.85
C ASP A 50 -3.28 -14.63 25.42
N ILE A 51 -2.63 -14.41 24.29
CA ILE A 51 -1.63 -15.31 23.72
C ILE A 51 -0.29 -14.61 23.45
N ASP A 52 0.81 -15.28 23.79
CA ASP A 52 2.15 -14.90 23.35
C ASP A 52 2.64 -15.89 22.30
N PHE A 53 3.02 -15.44 21.12
CA PHE A 53 3.53 -16.35 20.08
C PHE A 53 4.90 -16.91 20.48
N TYR A 54 5.03 -18.24 20.49
CA TYR A 54 6.36 -18.86 20.48
C TYR A 54 6.95 -18.65 19.11
N ILE A 55 7.76 -17.62 18.99
CA ILE A 55 8.78 -17.53 17.96
C ILE A 55 9.74 -18.69 18.28
N GLU A 56 9.71 -19.76 17.48
CA GLU A 56 10.72 -20.83 17.55
C GLU A 56 12.10 -20.20 17.68
N LYS A 57 12.98 -20.77 18.52
CA LYS A 57 14.34 -20.24 18.70
C LYS A 57 15.10 -20.12 17.36
N ASN A 58 14.73 -20.89 16.34
CA ASN A 58 15.22 -20.78 14.96
C ASN A 58 14.68 -19.56 14.18
N ASN A 59 13.57 -18.97 14.61
CA ASN A 59 13.03 -17.72 14.06
C ASN A 59 13.54 -16.47 14.80
N LYS A 60 14.22 -16.60 15.95
CA LYS A 60 14.91 -15.43 16.56
C LYS A 60 16.09 -14.94 15.72
N HIS A 61 16.70 -15.80 14.90
CA HIS A 61 17.67 -15.38 13.89
C HIS A 61 17.02 -14.78 12.63
N GLN A 62 15.80 -15.19 12.25
CA GLN A 62 15.12 -14.63 11.08
C GLN A 62 14.34 -13.33 11.36
N ALA A 63 13.82 -13.15 12.58
CA ALA A 63 13.11 -11.93 12.96
C ALA A 63 14.04 -10.75 13.30
N LYS A 64 15.31 -11.02 13.65
CA LYS A 64 16.34 -9.99 13.93
C LYS A 64 17.18 -9.56 12.72
N GLN A 65 16.85 -10.01 11.50
CA GLN A 65 17.60 -9.66 10.29
C GLN A 65 16.73 -9.29 9.08
N ARG A 66 15.42 -9.11 9.22
CA ARG A 66 14.70 -8.39 8.18
C ARG A 66 15.02 -6.92 8.36
N LYS A 67 16.13 -6.47 7.72
CA LYS A 67 16.27 -5.06 7.36
C LYS A 67 14.90 -4.59 6.84
N PRO A 68 14.41 -3.42 7.25
CA PRO A 68 13.25 -2.83 6.59
C PRO A 68 13.49 -2.92 5.08
N LEU A 69 12.42 -3.26 4.34
CA LEU A 69 12.54 -3.47 2.91
C LEU A 69 12.97 -2.14 2.27
N GLU A 70 14.26 -1.99 2.03
CA GLU A 70 14.86 -0.81 1.44
C GLU A 70 14.79 -1.00 -0.07
N LEU A 71 13.94 -0.20 -0.72
CA LEU A 71 13.80 -0.19 -2.17
C LEU A 71 14.69 0.92 -2.71
N GLU A 72 15.69 0.54 -3.49
CA GLU A 72 16.49 1.48 -4.26
C GLU A 72 15.75 1.78 -5.58
N ILE A 73 15.47 3.06 -5.83
CA ILE A 73 14.85 3.55 -7.07
C ILE A 73 15.91 4.35 -7.81
N LYS A 74 16.22 3.96 -9.05
CA LYS A 74 17.05 4.82 -9.92
C LYS A 74 16.21 5.98 -10.41
N ILE A 75 16.76 7.18 -10.37
CA ILE A 75 16.09 8.41 -10.79
C ILE A 75 16.98 9.20 -11.74
N LYS A 76 16.40 9.68 -12.84
CA LYS A 76 16.97 10.66 -13.77
C LYS A 76 16.17 11.96 -13.60
N TYR A 77 16.88 13.07 -13.50
CA TYR A 77 16.27 14.41 -13.51
C TYR A 77 16.39 15.01 -14.91
N PHE A 78 15.32 15.67 -15.37
CA PHE A 78 15.29 16.40 -16.65
C PHE A 78 15.76 17.86 -16.52
N ASP A 79 16.06 18.30 -15.31
CA ASP A 79 16.64 19.61 -15.01
C ASP A 79 17.76 19.44 -13.98
N GLU A 80 18.95 19.95 -14.28
CA GLU A 80 20.13 19.86 -13.41
C GLU A 80 19.93 20.56 -12.06
N ASN A 81 19.03 21.54 -12.01
CA ASN A 81 18.69 22.30 -10.80
C ASN A 81 17.46 21.73 -10.10
N TYR A 82 16.90 20.60 -10.57
CA TYR A 82 15.75 19.99 -9.92
C TYR A 82 16.12 19.62 -8.48
N PRO A 83 15.40 20.14 -7.46
CA PRO A 83 15.71 19.81 -6.08
C PRO A 83 15.59 18.30 -5.87
N PRO A 84 16.64 17.61 -5.38
CA PRO A 84 16.60 16.17 -5.18
C PRO A 84 15.36 15.74 -4.38
N LEU A 85 14.83 14.57 -4.73
CA LEU A 85 13.71 14.02 -3.97
C LEU A 85 14.25 13.51 -2.64
N GLU A 86 13.68 14.02 -1.56
CA GLU A 86 14.04 13.65 -0.20
C GLU A 86 12.86 12.94 0.46
N ASP A 87 13.16 11.84 1.13
CA ASP A 87 12.22 11.22 2.07
C ASP A 87 12.18 12.09 3.33
N ILE A 88 11.19 12.98 3.40
CA ILE A 88 11.00 13.86 4.55
C ILE A 88 10.25 13.09 5.64
N ALA A 89 10.90 12.92 6.80
CA ALA A 89 10.40 12.11 7.93
C ALA A 89 8.99 12.46 8.48
N VAL A 90 8.38 13.56 8.02
CA VAL A 90 7.04 14.01 8.40
C VAL A 90 5.95 13.53 7.41
N GLY A 91 6.31 13.26 6.15
CA GLY A 91 5.37 12.84 5.12
C GLY A 91 5.51 11.35 4.80
N ASP A 92 4.40 10.62 4.80
CA ASP A 92 4.39 9.21 4.40
C ASP A 92 4.60 9.01 2.87
N LEU A 93 4.40 10.07 2.09
CA LEU A 93 4.53 10.08 0.62
C LEU A 93 5.59 11.11 0.19
N ILE A 94 6.20 10.88 -0.96
CA ILE A 94 7.23 11.75 -1.52
C ILE A 94 6.58 12.77 -2.46
N ASP A 95 6.77 14.05 -2.18
CA ASP A 95 6.27 15.15 -3.01
C ASP A 95 7.04 15.24 -4.35
N LEU A 96 6.31 15.39 -5.46
CA LEU A 96 6.85 15.67 -6.80
C LEU A 96 6.57 17.13 -7.19
N ARG A 97 7.44 17.69 -8.03
CA ARG A 97 7.45 19.10 -8.35
C ARG A 97 7.22 19.35 -9.83
N SER A 98 6.68 20.52 -10.18
CA SER A 98 6.66 20.96 -11.58
C SER A 98 8.09 21.23 -12.05
N ARG A 99 8.49 20.69 -13.21
CA ARG A 99 9.79 20.99 -13.83
C ARG A 99 9.87 22.42 -14.34
N GLU A 100 8.75 23.02 -14.71
CA GLU A 100 8.71 24.34 -15.32
C GLU A 100 7.56 25.19 -14.79
N ARG A 101 7.62 26.49 -15.10
CA ARG A 101 6.55 27.44 -14.78
C ARG A 101 5.44 27.29 -15.80
N ILE A 102 4.20 27.19 -15.35
CA ILE A 102 3.02 26.99 -16.20
C ILE A 102 1.96 28.02 -15.83
N GLU A 103 1.57 28.84 -16.79
CA GLU A 103 0.37 29.68 -16.69
C GLU A 103 -0.79 28.98 -17.39
N TYR A 104 -1.99 29.04 -16.81
CA TYR A 104 -3.17 28.40 -17.38
C TYR A 104 -4.43 29.20 -17.07
N LYS A 105 -5.43 28.97 -17.91
CA LYS A 105 -6.77 29.52 -17.79
C LYS A 105 -7.75 28.46 -17.31
N LYS A 106 -8.82 28.92 -16.69
CA LYS A 106 -9.97 28.08 -16.37
C LYS A 106 -10.46 27.37 -17.64
N GLY A 107 -10.59 26.05 -17.57
CA GLY A 107 -10.99 25.20 -18.68
C GLY A 107 -9.83 24.49 -19.37
N ASP A 108 -8.59 24.90 -19.13
CA ASP A 108 -7.43 24.25 -19.73
C ASP A 108 -7.27 22.82 -19.20
N SER A 109 -6.90 21.91 -20.10
CA SER A 109 -6.42 20.57 -19.76
C SER A 109 -5.02 20.40 -20.31
N PHE A 110 -4.09 20.06 -19.43
CA PHE A 110 -2.66 19.98 -19.74
C PHE A 110 -1.97 18.97 -18.84
N ILE A 111 -0.73 18.64 -19.17
CA ILE A 111 0.13 17.77 -18.36
C ILE A 111 1.20 18.63 -17.73
N ILE A 112 1.34 18.55 -16.41
CA ILE A 112 2.46 19.17 -15.69
C ILE A 112 3.64 18.20 -15.76
N PRO A 113 4.77 18.55 -16.41
CA PRO A 113 5.99 17.74 -16.40
C PRO A 113 6.58 17.73 -15.00
N LEU A 114 6.89 16.55 -14.46
CA LEU A 114 7.35 16.39 -13.08
C LEU A 114 8.88 16.33 -12.94
N GLY A 115 9.61 16.42 -14.05
CA GLY A 115 11.07 16.54 -14.04
C GLY A 115 11.84 15.28 -13.70
N VAL A 116 11.17 14.13 -13.60
CA VAL A 116 11.74 12.88 -13.14
C VAL A 116 11.37 11.72 -14.06
N ALA A 117 12.33 10.86 -14.38
CA ALA A 117 12.11 9.50 -14.85
C ALA A 117 12.68 8.55 -13.79
N MET A 118 12.00 7.43 -13.55
CA MET A 118 12.42 6.49 -12.52
C MET A 118 12.34 5.03 -12.97
N HIS A 119 13.35 4.25 -12.58
CA HIS A 119 13.30 2.79 -12.65
C HIS A 119 12.80 2.26 -11.30
N ILE A 120 11.50 2.00 -11.21
CA ILE A 120 10.90 1.35 -10.04
C ILE A 120 11.29 -0.14 -10.04
N PRO A 121 11.65 -0.77 -8.90
CA PRO A 121 11.98 -2.19 -8.86
C PRO A 121 10.88 -3.13 -9.37
N ASN A 122 11.30 -4.27 -9.93
CA ASN A 122 10.38 -5.32 -10.38
C ASN A 122 9.42 -5.76 -9.27
N GLY A 123 8.14 -5.93 -9.63
CA GLY A 123 7.08 -6.27 -8.69
C GLY A 123 6.45 -5.07 -7.98
N TRP A 124 6.86 -3.84 -8.31
CA TRP A 124 6.30 -2.60 -7.78
C TRP A 124 5.86 -1.66 -8.90
N ARG A 125 4.93 -0.76 -8.60
CA ARG A 125 4.50 0.38 -9.43
C ARG A 125 4.47 1.63 -8.55
N ALA A 126 4.39 2.81 -9.14
CA ALA A 126 4.10 4.02 -8.39
C ALA A 126 2.66 4.46 -8.59
N ASP A 127 2.06 4.97 -7.52
CA ASP A 127 0.75 5.60 -7.53
C ASP A 127 0.94 7.08 -7.23
N VAL A 128 0.61 7.95 -8.19
CA VAL A 128 0.76 9.41 -8.12
C VAL A 128 -0.60 10.06 -7.87
N SER A 129 -0.71 10.91 -6.86
CA SER A 129 -1.94 11.59 -6.48
C SER A 129 -1.71 13.07 -6.15
N PRO A 130 -2.73 13.93 -6.22
CA PRO A 130 -2.58 15.32 -5.82
C PRO A 130 -2.31 15.40 -4.32
N ARG A 131 -1.59 16.42 -3.91
CA ARG A 131 -1.50 16.78 -2.49
C ARG A 131 -2.85 17.32 -2.06
N SER A 132 -3.18 17.20 -0.78
CA SER A 132 -4.42 17.75 -0.23
C SER A 132 -4.60 19.25 -0.51
N SER A 133 -3.48 19.99 -0.60
CA SER A 133 -3.46 21.42 -0.89
C SER A 133 -3.45 21.78 -2.37
N THR A 134 -3.31 20.81 -3.30
CA THR A 134 -3.14 21.08 -4.74
C THR A 134 -4.31 21.88 -5.31
N PHE A 135 -5.55 21.42 -5.07
CA PHE A 135 -6.73 22.16 -5.51
C PHE A 135 -6.84 23.54 -4.84
N LYS A 136 -6.55 23.63 -3.54
CA LYS A 136 -6.62 24.89 -2.79
C LYS A 136 -5.64 25.94 -3.34
N LYS A 137 -4.44 25.52 -3.77
CA LYS A 137 -3.38 26.42 -4.23
C LYS A 137 -3.54 26.84 -5.69
N TRP A 138 -3.91 25.89 -6.54
CA TRP A 138 -3.86 26.07 -7.99
C TRP A 138 -5.22 25.92 -8.67
N GLY A 139 -6.27 25.48 -7.97
CA GLY A 139 -7.59 25.27 -8.57
C GLY A 139 -7.60 24.17 -9.63
N ILE A 140 -6.68 23.21 -9.55
CA ILE A 140 -6.54 22.12 -10.51
C ILE A 140 -6.94 20.77 -9.88
N ILE A 141 -7.51 19.90 -10.71
CA ILE A 141 -7.79 18.50 -10.36
C ILE A 141 -7.00 17.58 -11.29
N GLN A 142 -6.51 16.46 -10.77
CA GLN A 142 -5.89 15.41 -11.58
C GLN A 142 -6.97 14.61 -12.30
N THR A 143 -6.92 14.56 -13.63
CA THR A 143 -8.01 14.03 -14.46
C THR A 143 -8.11 12.51 -14.44
N ASN A 144 -7.00 11.81 -14.21
CA ASN A 144 -6.96 10.35 -14.08
C ASN A 144 -7.09 9.85 -12.63
N SER A 145 -7.48 10.71 -11.68
CA SER A 145 -7.63 10.45 -10.24
C SER A 145 -6.35 10.04 -9.51
N THR A 146 -5.75 8.91 -9.90
CA THR A 146 -4.45 8.44 -9.41
C THR A 146 -3.67 7.88 -10.60
N GLY A 147 -2.55 8.51 -10.92
CA GLY A 147 -1.65 8.07 -11.96
C GLY A 147 -1.00 6.76 -11.54
N LYS A 148 -1.06 5.74 -12.40
CA LYS A 148 -0.35 4.47 -12.17
C LYS A 148 0.86 4.45 -13.09
N ILE A 149 2.06 4.46 -12.51
CA ILE A 149 3.30 4.38 -13.26
C ILE A 149 3.82 2.95 -13.20
N ASP A 150 3.72 2.27 -14.34
CA ASP A 150 4.23 0.92 -14.50
C ASP A 150 5.75 0.90 -14.45
N ASN A 151 6.34 -0.15 -13.84
CA ASN A 151 7.81 -0.27 -13.78
C ASN A 151 8.49 -0.40 -15.16
N SER A 152 7.75 -0.66 -16.23
CA SER A 152 8.28 -0.63 -17.60
C SER A 152 8.45 0.81 -18.15
N PHE A 153 7.75 1.80 -17.59
CA PHE A 153 7.90 3.22 -17.91
C PHE A 153 9.12 3.77 -17.17
N SER A 154 10.31 3.45 -17.70
CA SER A 154 11.61 3.60 -17.05
C SER A 154 12.74 3.95 -18.02
N GLY A 155 12.40 4.27 -19.27
CA GLY A 155 13.34 4.77 -20.26
C GLY A 155 13.84 6.18 -19.92
N ASP A 156 14.95 6.57 -20.55
CA ASP A 156 15.56 7.87 -20.30
C ASP A 156 14.63 9.05 -20.64
N GLU A 157 13.69 8.87 -21.56
CA GLU A 157 12.73 9.90 -21.98
C GLU A 157 11.34 9.73 -21.35
N ASP A 158 11.17 8.77 -20.43
CA ASP A 158 9.90 8.50 -19.74
C ASP A 158 9.68 9.48 -18.58
N GLU A 159 9.62 10.78 -18.88
CA GLU A 159 9.29 11.81 -17.90
C GLU A 159 7.89 11.58 -17.31
N TRP A 160 7.79 11.58 -15.98
CA TRP A 160 6.52 11.47 -15.30
C TRP A 160 5.72 12.76 -15.45
N GLY A 161 4.39 12.62 -15.61
CA GLY A 161 3.49 13.74 -15.82
C GLY A 161 2.25 13.67 -14.92
N LEU A 162 1.74 14.84 -14.54
CA LEU A 162 0.47 15.00 -13.83
C LEU A 162 -0.58 15.61 -14.79
N PRO A 163 -1.49 14.80 -15.37
CA PRO A 163 -2.55 15.33 -16.22
C PRO A 163 -3.61 16.02 -15.36
N VAL A 164 -3.91 17.27 -15.68
CA VAL A 164 -4.81 18.12 -14.89
C VAL A 164 -5.87 18.82 -15.72
N TYR A 165 -6.91 19.26 -15.03
CA TYR A 165 -7.93 20.17 -15.52
C TYR A 165 -8.05 21.36 -14.58
N ALA A 166 -8.01 22.57 -15.14
CA ALA A 166 -8.05 23.82 -14.40
C ALA A 166 -9.49 24.31 -14.19
N LEU A 167 -9.90 24.45 -12.94
CA LEU A 167 -11.19 25.04 -12.55
C LEU A 167 -11.10 26.56 -12.30
N ASN A 168 -9.87 27.08 -12.16
CA ASN A 168 -9.54 28.49 -12.01
C ASN A 168 -8.37 28.87 -12.92
N ASP A 169 -8.21 30.15 -13.20
CA ASP A 169 -6.94 30.70 -13.70
C ASP A 169 -5.86 30.55 -12.64
N GLY A 170 -4.60 30.36 -13.06
CA GLY A 170 -3.50 30.28 -12.11
C GLY A 170 -2.14 30.16 -12.74
N VAL A 171 -1.15 30.07 -11.86
CA VAL A 171 0.26 29.88 -12.19
C VAL A 171 0.83 28.82 -11.25
N ILE A 172 1.48 27.81 -11.83
CA ILE A 172 2.37 26.90 -11.10
C ILE A 172 3.79 27.41 -11.32
N GLU A 173 4.50 27.71 -10.24
CA GLU A 173 5.90 28.11 -10.36
C GLU A 173 6.80 26.90 -10.52
N LYS A 174 7.97 27.12 -11.14
CA LYS A 174 8.98 26.08 -11.28
C LYS A 174 9.36 25.54 -9.89
N PHE A 175 9.40 24.22 -9.77
CA PHE A 175 9.69 23.47 -8.54
C PHE A 175 8.64 23.52 -7.43
N ASP A 176 7.44 24.05 -7.70
CA ASP A 176 6.30 23.90 -6.81
C ASP A 176 5.96 22.41 -6.63
N ARG A 177 5.72 22.00 -5.37
CA ARG A 177 5.30 20.63 -5.02
C ARG A 177 3.81 20.45 -5.32
N VAL A 178 3.48 19.85 -6.45
CA VAL A 178 2.12 19.79 -7.01
C VAL A 178 1.41 18.45 -6.79
N CYS A 179 2.13 17.36 -6.66
CA CYS A 179 1.59 16.03 -6.39
C CYS A 179 2.55 15.25 -5.48
N GLN A 180 2.19 14.02 -5.16
CA GLN A 180 2.95 13.12 -4.30
C GLN A 180 2.78 11.68 -4.79
N PHE A 181 3.74 10.82 -4.48
CA PHE A 181 3.67 9.41 -4.87
C PHE A 181 4.05 8.45 -3.75
N GLU A 182 3.57 7.22 -3.90
CA GLU A 182 3.97 6.04 -3.13
C GLU A 182 4.29 4.89 -4.08
N VAL A 183 5.04 3.89 -3.60
CA VAL A 183 5.29 2.64 -4.34
C VAL A 183 4.43 1.50 -3.79
N ILE A 184 3.72 0.82 -4.69
CA ILE A 184 2.79 -0.27 -4.35
C ILE A 184 3.20 -1.54 -5.07
N LYS A 185 3.06 -2.69 -4.40
CA LYS A 185 3.25 -4.00 -5.04
C LYS A 185 2.29 -4.18 -6.22
N LYS A 186 2.82 -4.65 -7.34
CA LYS A 186 2.03 -5.05 -8.51
C LYS A 186 1.05 -6.17 -8.12
N GLN A 187 -0.10 -6.18 -8.79
CA GLN A 187 -1.06 -7.27 -8.67
C GLN A 187 -0.42 -8.61 -9.08
N PRO A 188 -0.84 -9.74 -8.48
CA PRO A 188 -0.38 -11.05 -8.92
C PRO A 188 -0.83 -11.32 -10.37
N LYS A 189 -0.21 -12.31 -11.01
CA LYS A 189 -0.70 -12.83 -12.30
C LYS A 189 -2.10 -13.43 -12.08
N ILE A 190 -3.05 -13.04 -12.92
CA ILE A 190 -4.44 -13.51 -12.89
C ILE A 190 -4.70 -14.38 -14.12
N LYS A 191 -5.40 -15.50 -13.93
CA LYS A 191 -5.96 -16.30 -15.03
C LYS A 191 -7.47 -16.17 -14.99
N PHE A 192 -8.07 -15.73 -16.10
CA PHE A 192 -9.52 -15.67 -16.24
C PHE A 192 -10.08 -17.05 -16.60
N ASN A 193 -11.17 -17.45 -15.95
CA ASN A 193 -11.92 -18.67 -16.24
C ASN A 193 -13.36 -18.29 -16.60
N THR A 194 -13.70 -18.33 -17.88
CA THR A 194 -15.02 -17.94 -18.39
C THR A 194 -16.07 -18.99 -18.03
N VAL A 195 -17.17 -18.59 -17.38
CA VAL A 195 -18.27 -19.47 -16.95
C VAL A 195 -19.61 -18.90 -17.40
N LYS A 196 -20.63 -19.76 -17.54
CA LYS A 196 -22.00 -19.34 -17.86
C LYS A 196 -22.72 -18.66 -16.70
N SER A 197 -22.32 -18.93 -15.45
CA SER A 197 -22.91 -18.35 -14.23
C SER A 197 -21.89 -18.33 -13.09
N LEU A 198 -21.92 -17.28 -12.25
CA LEU A 198 -21.09 -17.15 -11.04
C LEU A 198 -21.71 -17.84 -9.81
N ASN A 199 -22.99 -18.20 -9.85
CA ASN A 199 -23.72 -18.91 -8.79
C ASN A 199 -23.66 -18.26 -7.39
N ASN A 200 -23.49 -16.94 -7.30
CA ASN A 200 -23.50 -16.18 -6.05
C ASN A 200 -24.68 -15.19 -6.02
N PRO A 201 -25.24 -14.86 -4.84
CA PRO A 201 -26.26 -13.82 -4.74
C PRO A 201 -25.68 -12.45 -5.13
N SER A 202 -26.50 -11.62 -5.78
CA SER A 202 -26.13 -10.26 -6.17
C SER A 202 -26.00 -9.35 -4.95
N ARG A 203 -24.87 -8.65 -4.82
CA ARG A 203 -24.65 -7.64 -3.76
C ARG A 203 -25.44 -6.34 -3.98
N GLY A 204 -25.64 -5.94 -5.24
CA GLY A 204 -26.07 -4.56 -5.59
C GLY A 204 -24.91 -3.55 -5.57
N GLY A 205 -25.16 -2.33 -6.04
CA GLY A 205 -24.19 -1.24 -6.16
C GLY A 205 -24.87 0.12 -6.38
N PHE A 206 -24.09 1.18 -6.65
CA PHE A 206 -24.60 2.54 -6.96
C PHE A 206 -25.58 3.10 -5.92
N GLY A 207 -25.24 2.99 -4.63
CA GLY A 207 -26.10 3.46 -3.55
C GLY A 207 -27.22 2.49 -3.18
N SER A 208 -27.09 1.20 -3.50
CA SER A 208 -28.09 0.17 -3.15
C SER A 208 -28.35 -0.01 -1.66
N THR A 209 -27.48 0.50 -0.79
CA THR A 209 -27.68 0.53 0.67
C THR A 209 -28.41 1.80 1.14
N GLY A 210 -28.90 2.63 0.22
CA GLY A 210 -29.51 3.91 0.53
C GLY A 210 -28.48 5.00 0.82
N THR A 211 -28.99 6.14 1.27
CA THR A 211 -28.22 7.37 1.53
C THR A 211 -28.33 7.85 2.97
N LYS A 212 -29.04 7.10 3.83
CA LYS A 212 -29.32 7.41 5.24
C LYS A 212 -29.18 6.17 6.10
#